data_AF-A0A4V1GAS1-F1
#
_entry.id   AF-A0A4V1GAS1-F1
#
_cell.length_a   1.000
_cell.length_b   1.000
_cell.length_c   1.000
_cell.angle_alpha   90.00
_cell.angle_beta   90.00
_cell.angle_gamma   90.00
#
_symmetry.space_group_name_H-M   'P 1'
#
loop_
_entity.id
_entity.type
_entity.pdbx_description
1 polymer ?
#
loop_
_entity_poly.entity_id
_entity_poly.type
_entity_poly.pdbx_seq_one_letter_code
_entity_poly.pdbx_strand_id
1 'polypeptide(L)'
;MTISVESSVTTAGSGGGDGSGGGVTSSSSSSTEVTVAPVCYYKPGRTGAETAQGIGKVKEYLDSDAKKASARDNKRVQERHDKVKQQMDKNYPDYESHKDDAQGRWYGRYCDASRLDPKNNPTFKEDLAKERKAFFDANPDQNIWVPAGQQAPKPYISGTRLAKVAWDAVKIPAPTVETNPKVGTQGATLVGMDTWVWATGNTPTSVTATATAGSTTATITAGSSGLQLSAPDAKASCTGFGIAWHQGMPEGSSPCTISFNRSSAHLGGSTPLTIKVAYSASYTATDGNSGTLPAITTTSTINLPVAEVQTLTTNANNPRQN
;
A
#
# COMPACT_ATOMS: atom_id res chain seq x y z
N MET A 1 -14.20 -6.91 8.44
CA MET A 1 -14.12 -5.53 8.99
C MET A 1 -14.01 -4.58 7.83
N THR A 2 -14.55 -3.38 7.98
CA THR A 2 -14.39 -2.31 6.98
C THR A 2 -13.22 -1.43 7.38
N ILE A 3 -12.40 -1.08 6.42
CA ILE A 3 -11.28 -0.16 6.53
C ILE A 3 -11.64 1.08 5.71
N SER A 4 -11.59 2.25 6.32
CA SER A 4 -11.68 3.52 5.59
C SER A 4 -10.27 3.92 5.16
N VAL A 5 -10.07 4.18 3.87
CA VAL A 5 -8.81 4.68 3.31
C VAL A 5 -9.05 6.06 2.73
N GLU A 6 -8.44 7.07 3.32
CA GLU A 6 -8.38 8.43 2.78
C GLU A 6 -7.02 8.62 2.14
N SER A 7 -6.98 9.10 0.91
CA SER A 7 -5.73 9.39 0.22
C SER A 7 -5.74 10.82 -0.29
N SER A 8 -4.57 11.44 -0.28
CA SER A 8 -4.31 12.73 -0.91
C SER A 8 -3.05 12.64 -1.75
N VAL A 9 -3.06 13.33 -2.89
CA VAL A 9 -1.89 13.46 -3.76
C VAL A 9 -1.48 14.91 -3.82
N THR A 10 -0.17 15.16 -3.79
CA THR A 10 0.41 16.46 -4.10
C THR A 10 0.96 16.40 -5.51
N THR A 11 0.59 17.34 -6.37
CA THR A 11 0.98 17.34 -7.78
C THR A 11 2.08 18.34 -8.08
N ALA A 12 2.83 18.09 -9.14
CA ALA A 12 3.83 19.04 -9.64
C ALA A 12 3.12 20.33 -10.08
N GLY A 13 3.57 21.48 -9.59
CA GLY A 13 2.98 22.75 -9.97
C GLY A 13 3.33 23.12 -11.41
N SER A 14 2.31 23.40 -12.22
CA SER A 14 2.47 24.00 -13.55
C SER A 14 2.74 25.49 -13.39
N GLY A 15 3.99 25.88 -13.11
CA GLY A 15 4.39 27.28 -13.04
C GLY A 15 4.30 27.97 -14.40
N GLY A 16 3.14 28.55 -14.72
CA GLY A 16 2.93 29.38 -15.90
C GLY A 16 2.01 30.53 -15.54
N GLY A 17 2.58 31.70 -15.22
CA GLY A 17 1.85 32.92 -14.91
C GLY A 17 2.74 33.98 -14.25
N ASP A 18 3.21 34.91 -15.08
CA ASP A 18 3.68 36.27 -14.78
C ASP A 18 4.15 36.56 -13.34
N GLY A 19 5.46 36.45 -13.16
CA GLY A 19 6.22 37.34 -12.27
C GLY A 19 5.67 37.58 -10.86
N SER A 20 5.45 36.54 -10.04
CA SER A 20 5.73 36.55 -8.60
C SER A 20 5.41 35.20 -7.97
N GLY A 21 6.38 34.57 -7.30
CA GLY A 21 6.16 33.64 -6.17
C GLY A 21 5.67 32.21 -6.47
N GLY A 22 6.47 31.22 -6.05
CA GLY A 22 6.04 29.89 -5.59
C GLY A 22 5.17 29.05 -6.52
N GLY A 23 5.75 28.00 -7.14
CA GLY A 23 5.00 27.02 -7.93
C GLY A 23 3.76 26.50 -7.19
N VAL A 24 2.58 26.67 -7.79
CA VAL A 24 1.30 26.29 -7.20
C VAL A 24 1.19 24.76 -7.19
N THR A 25 1.38 24.15 -6.02
CA THR A 25 1.09 22.72 -5.82
C THR A 25 -0.42 22.55 -5.65
N SER A 26 -1.01 21.63 -6.41
CA SER A 26 -2.43 21.28 -6.24
C SER A 26 -2.55 19.96 -5.49
N SER A 27 -3.49 19.89 -4.56
CA SER A 27 -3.81 18.68 -3.81
C SER A 27 -5.22 18.19 -4.11
N SER A 28 -5.37 16.89 -4.29
CA SER A 28 -6.68 16.24 -4.44
C SER A 28 -6.79 15.06 -3.50
N SER A 29 -7.96 14.87 -2.89
CA SER A 29 -8.23 13.76 -1.97
C SER A 29 -9.30 12.81 -2.51
N SER A 30 -9.21 11.54 -2.08
CA SER A 30 -10.22 10.53 -2.35
C SER A 30 -10.40 9.63 -1.12
N SER A 31 -11.61 9.08 -0.97
CA SER A 31 -11.92 8.12 0.09
C SER A 31 -12.44 6.82 -0.52
N THR A 32 -12.04 5.69 0.04
CA THR A 32 -12.47 4.35 -0.39
C THR A 32 -12.62 3.45 0.82
N GLU A 33 -13.69 2.65 0.83
CA GLU A 33 -13.87 1.61 1.83
C GLU A 33 -13.38 0.27 1.30
N VAL A 34 -12.58 -0.44 2.11
CA VAL A 34 -12.05 -1.76 1.79
C VAL A 34 -12.53 -2.76 2.84
N THR A 35 -13.14 -3.86 2.41
CA THR A 35 -13.52 -4.93 3.32
C THR A 35 -12.40 -5.96 3.41
N VAL A 36 -11.90 -6.19 4.63
CA VAL A 36 -10.86 -7.19 4.89
C VAL A 36 -11.30 -8.14 6.00
N ALA A 37 -10.94 -9.41 5.82
CA ALA A 37 -11.05 -10.40 6.88
C ALA A 37 -9.81 -10.31 7.81
N PRO A 38 -10.01 -10.10 9.12
CA PRO A 38 -8.90 -10.08 10.07
C PRO A 38 -8.20 -11.45 10.11
N VAL A 39 -6.88 -11.42 10.24
CA VAL A 39 -6.08 -12.65 10.40
C VAL A 39 -6.36 -13.28 11.76
N CYS A 40 -6.36 -12.47 12.81
CA CYS A 40 -6.61 -12.89 14.17
C CYS A 40 -7.87 -12.22 14.72
N TYR A 41 -8.73 -13.00 15.36
CA TYR A 41 -10.03 -12.55 15.85
C TYR A 41 -10.53 -13.46 16.97
N TYR A 42 -11.56 -12.99 17.68
CA TYR A 42 -12.31 -13.79 18.63
C TYR A 42 -13.36 -14.64 17.90
N LYS A 43 -13.18 -15.96 17.91
CA LYS A 43 -14.10 -16.91 17.28
C LYS A 43 -15.18 -17.31 18.30
N PRO A 44 -16.47 -17.29 17.92
CA PRO A 44 -17.54 -17.72 18.82
C PRO A 44 -17.37 -19.20 19.17
N GLY A 45 -17.45 -19.49 20.46
CA GLY A 45 -17.42 -20.82 21.03
C GLY A 45 -18.77 -21.24 21.60
N ARG A 46 -18.69 -22.02 22.68
CA ARG A 46 -19.83 -22.59 23.40
C ARG A 46 -20.55 -21.55 24.27
N THR A 47 -21.81 -21.84 24.57
CA THR A 47 -22.59 -21.07 25.55
C THR A 47 -22.05 -21.24 26.97
N GLY A 48 -22.51 -20.42 27.91
CA GLY A 48 -22.15 -20.54 29.32
C GLY A 48 -22.48 -21.93 29.86
N ALA A 49 -23.70 -22.39 29.61
CA ALA A 49 -24.19 -23.71 30.02
C ALA A 49 -23.39 -24.86 29.39
N GLU A 50 -23.13 -24.81 28.08
CA GLU A 50 -22.35 -25.85 27.39
C GLU A 50 -20.89 -25.87 27.85
N THR A 51 -20.29 -24.71 28.14
CA THR A 51 -18.93 -24.60 28.67
C THR A 51 -18.86 -25.17 30.09
N ALA A 52 -19.77 -24.79 30.98
CA ALA A 52 -19.80 -25.29 32.35
C ALA A 52 -20.02 -26.81 32.39
N GLN A 53 -20.95 -27.34 31.59
CA GLN A 53 -21.16 -28.78 31.46
C GLN A 53 -19.91 -29.51 30.93
N GLY A 54 -19.26 -28.93 29.91
CA GLY A 54 -18.02 -29.48 29.35
C GLY A 54 -16.88 -29.51 30.37
N ILE A 55 -16.73 -28.43 31.13
CA ILE A 55 -15.73 -28.31 32.20
C ILE A 55 -15.99 -29.33 33.31
N GLY A 56 -17.26 -29.48 33.75
CA GLY A 56 -17.65 -30.48 34.74
C GLY A 56 -17.26 -31.90 34.35
N LYS A 57 -17.57 -32.31 33.10
CA LYS A 57 -17.20 -33.64 32.57
C LYS A 57 -15.68 -33.86 32.57
N VAL A 58 -14.90 -32.84 32.24
CA VAL A 58 -13.43 -32.93 32.28
C VAL A 58 -12.93 -33.05 33.72
N LYS A 59 -13.48 -32.27 34.67
CA LYS A 59 -13.13 -32.35 36.09
C LYS A 59 -13.45 -33.75 36.66
N GLU A 60 -14.62 -34.31 36.35
CA GLU A 60 -15.01 -35.67 36.74
C GLU A 60 -14.06 -36.75 36.18
N TYR A 61 -13.70 -36.63 34.89
CA TYR A 61 -12.74 -37.55 34.28
C TYR A 61 -11.37 -37.49 34.98
N LEU A 62 -10.87 -36.28 35.24
CA LEU A 62 -9.59 -36.09 35.93
C LEU A 62 -9.63 -36.67 37.35
N ASP A 63 -10.70 -36.43 38.09
CA ASP A 63 -10.88 -36.97 39.44
C ASP A 63 -10.95 -38.52 39.42
N SER A 64 -11.61 -39.10 38.42
CA SER A 64 -11.61 -40.56 38.25
C SER A 64 -10.24 -41.11 37.87
N ASP A 65 -9.46 -40.41 37.05
CA ASP A 65 -8.14 -40.87 36.62
C ASP A 65 -7.14 -40.83 37.78
N ALA A 66 -7.17 -39.74 38.57
CA ALA A 66 -6.37 -39.61 39.78
C ALA A 66 -6.65 -40.74 40.79
N LYS A 67 -7.93 -41.12 40.97
CA LYS A 67 -8.31 -42.26 41.84
C LYS A 67 -7.83 -43.62 41.35
N LYS A 68 -7.65 -43.78 40.04
CA LYS A 68 -7.20 -45.04 39.41
C LYS A 68 -5.69 -45.11 39.22
N ALA A 69 -4.96 -44.03 39.53
CA ALA A 69 -3.54 -43.96 39.33
C ALA A 69 -2.79 -44.98 40.20
N SER A 70 -1.82 -45.68 39.59
CA SER A 70 -0.93 -46.57 40.33
C SER A 70 -0.07 -45.76 41.31
N ALA A 71 0.45 -46.39 42.37
CA ALA A 71 1.38 -45.74 43.29
C ALA A 71 2.62 -45.14 42.58
N ARG A 72 3.03 -45.74 41.45
CA ARG A 72 4.17 -45.30 40.65
C ARG A 72 3.87 -44.03 39.83
N ASP A 73 2.62 -43.87 39.38
CA ASP A 73 2.22 -42.77 38.48
C ASP A 73 1.45 -41.65 39.18
N ASN A 74 1.01 -41.87 40.43
CA ASN A 74 0.14 -40.96 41.19
C ASN A 74 0.62 -39.50 41.15
N LYS A 75 1.90 -39.26 41.41
CA LYS A 75 2.48 -37.90 41.37
C LYS A 75 2.29 -37.23 40.01
N ARG A 76 2.59 -37.92 38.92
CA ARG A 76 2.48 -37.38 37.55
C ARG A 76 1.02 -37.14 37.17
N VAL A 77 0.11 -38.02 37.58
CA VAL A 77 -1.32 -37.87 37.32
C VAL A 77 -1.89 -36.67 38.09
N GLN A 78 -1.50 -36.51 39.37
CA GLN A 78 -1.91 -35.37 40.18
C GLN A 78 -1.38 -34.04 39.61
N GLU A 79 -0.11 -33.98 39.22
CA GLU A 79 0.47 -32.80 38.56
C GLU A 79 -0.28 -32.42 37.27
N ARG A 80 -0.67 -33.42 36.47
CA ARG A 80 -1.46 -33.20 35.26
C ARG A 80 -2.87 -32.71 35.60
N HIS A 81 -3.50 -33.31 36.61
CA HIS A 81 -4.83 -32.96 37.08
C HIS A 81 -4.88 -31.48 37.53
N ASP A 82 -3.97 -31.10 38.43
CA ASP A 82 -3.91 -29.74 38.97
C ASP A 82 -3.63 -28.72 37.85
N LYS A 83 -2.70 -29.05 36.93
CA LYS A 83 -2.37 -28.20 35.78
C LYS A 83 -3.56 -28.00 34.85
N VAL A 84 -4.33 -29.04 34.55
CA VAL A 84 -5.49 -28.93 33.67
C VAL A 84 -6.60 -28.12 34.34
N LYS A 85 -6.88 -28.36 35.64
CA LYS A 85 -7.86 -27.55 36.40
C LYS A 85 -7.45 -26.07 36.40
N GLN A 86 -6.20 -25.76 36.75
CA GLN A 86 -5.69 -24.39 36.75
C GLN A 86 -5.78 -23.73 35.36
N GLN A 87 -5.48 -24.46 34.29
CA GLN A 87 -5.57 -23.94 32.93
C GLN A 87 -7.03 -23.69 32.50
N MET A 88 -7.96 -24.53 32.93
CA MET A 88 -9.39 -24.34 32.65
C MET A 88 -9.93 -23.10 33.36
N ASP A 89 -9.64 -22.94 34.66
CA ASP A 89 -10.09 -21.77 35.43
C ASP A 89 -9.45 -20.47 34.89
N LYS A 90 -8.19 -20.53 34.43
CA LYS A 90 -7.54 -19.40 33.74
C LYS A 90 -8.17 -19.09 32.37
N ASN A 91 -8.53 -20.11 31.59
CA ASN A 91 -9.09 -19.93 30.25
C ASN A 91 -10.57 -19.55 30.26
N TYR A 92 -11.29 -19.89 31.32
CA TYR A 92 -12.72 -19.63 31.50
C TYR A 92 -12.94 -19.07 32.91
N PRO A 93 -12.47 -17.84 33.19
CA PRO A 93 -12.62 -17.24 34.51
C PRO A 93 -14.11 -17.10 34.85
N ASP A 94 -14.48 -17.46 36.09
CA ASP A 94 -15.86 -17.35 36.58
C ASP A 94 -16.91 -18.09 35.71
N TYR A 95 -16.53 -19.15 34.99
CA TYR A 95 -17.48 -19.89 34.13
C TYR A 95 -18.70 -20.44 34.88
N GLU A 96 -18.60 -20.65 36.18
CA GLU A 96 -19.67 -21.17 37.02
C GLU A 96 -20.82 -20.16 37.17
N SER A 97 -20.55 -18.85 37.13
CA SER A 97 -21.60 -17.83 37.16
C SER A 97 -22.44 -17.80 35.88
N HIS A 98 -21.94 -18.43 34.81
CA HIS A 98 -22.61 -18.54 33.52
C HIS A 98 -23.18 -19.93 33.23
N LYS A 99 -23.18 -20.84 34.20
CA LYS A 99 -23.55 -22.25 34.01
C LYS A 99 -25.00 -22.49 33.57
N ASP A 100 -25.88 -21.54 33.80
CA ASP A 100 -27.31 -21.62 33.42
C ASP A 100 -27.62 -20.74 32.20
N ASP A 101 -26.63 -20.04 31.62
CA ASP A 101 -26.82 -19.17 30.45
C ASP A 101 -26.70 -19.96 29.14
N ALA A 102 -27.84 -20.14 28.47
CA ALA A 102 -27.95 -20.84 27.19
C ALA A 102 -27.80 -19.92 25.96
N GLN A 103 -27.56 -18.63 26.14
CA GLN A 103 -27.54 -17.64 25.06
C GLN A 103 -26.21 -16.89 24.97
N GLY A 104 -25.65 -16.46 26.11
CA GLY A 104 -24.31 -15.87 26.20
C GLY A 104 -23.24 -16.88 25.79
N ARG A 105 -22.11 -16.39 25.25
CA ARG A 105 -21.08 -17.24 24.65
C ARG A 105 -19.68 -16.86 25.09
N TRP A 106 -18.85 -17.90 25.20
CA TRP A 106 -17.41 -17.75 25.28
C TRP A 106 -16.81 -17.56 23.88
N TYR A 107 -15.95 -16.57 23.73
CA TYR A 107 -15.21 -16.30 22.51
C TYR A 107 -13.74 -16.60 22.74
N GLY A 108 -13.15 -17.44 21.89
CA GLY A 108 -11.74 -17.80 21.98
C GLY A 108 -10.88 -17.08 20.95
N ARG A 109 -9.66 -16.69 21.34
CA ARG A 109 -8.66 -16.16 20.40
C ARG A 109 -8.35 -17.19 19.32
N TYR A 110 -8.42 -16.78 18.06
CA TYR A 110 -8.13 -17.62 16.90
C TYR A 110 -7.41 -16.82 15.82
N CYS A 111 -6.45 -17.44 15.14
CA CYS A 111 -5.80 -16.86 13.98
C CYS A 111 -5.93 -17.81 12.79
N ASP A 112 -6.43 -17.29 11.67
CA ASP A 112 -6.60 -17.99 10.41
C ASP A 112 -5.47 -17.61 9.46
N ALA A 113 -4.46 -18.47 9.38
CA ALA A 113 -3.29 -18.25 8.54
C ALA A 113 -3.63 -18.15 7.04
N SER A 114 -4.75 -18.70 6.59
CA SER A 114 -5.16 -18.63 5.17
C SER A 114 -5.46 -17.19 4.73
N ARG A 115 -5.75 -16.27 5.68
CA ARG A 115 -6.04 -14.84 5.42
C ARG A 115 -4.83 -14.04 4.94
N LEU A 116 -3.63 -14.61 5.03
CA LEU A 116 -2.38 -13.96 4.61
C LEU A 116 -1.86 -14.45 3.26
N ASP A 117 -2.65 -15.22 2.50
CA ASP A 117 -2.26 -15.83 1.22
C ASP A 117 -0.88 -16.52 1.29
N PRO A 118 -0.77 -17.63 2.05
CA PRO A 118 0.51 -18.30 2.31
C PRO A 118 1.22 -18.80 1.04
N LYS A 119 0.54 -18.89 -0.10
CA LYS A 119 1.12 -19.36 -1.36
C LYS A 119 1.87 -18.26 -2.09
N ASN A 120 1.34 -17.02 -2.06
CA ASN A 120 1.89 -15.91 -2.83
C ASN A 120 2.58 -14.84 -1.98
N ASN A 121 2.39 -14.86 -0.65
CA ASN A 121 3.02 -13.90 0.26
C ASN A 121 4.43 -14.37 0.67
N PRO A 122 5.51 -13.75 0.14
CA PRO A 122 6.88 -14.15 0.47
C PRO A 122 7.24 -13.90 1.95
N THR A 123 6.54 -12.97 2.62
CA THR A 123 6.73 -12.65 4.04
C THR A 123 5.66 -13.28 4.94
N PHE A 124 4.98 -14.33 4.47
CA PHE A 124 3.85 -14.96 5.17
C PHE A 124 4.18 -15.35 6.62
N LYS A 125 5.33 -15.99 6.85
CA LYS A 125 5.69 -16.48 8.19
C LYS A 125 5.95 -15.33 9.16
N GLU A 126 6.68 -14.31 8.72
CA GLU A 126 6.94 -13.12 9.53
C GLU A 126 5.64 -12.35 9.79
N ASP A 127 4.80 -12.16 8.77
CA ASP A 127 3.51 -11.47 8.89
C ASP A 127 2.60 -12.20 9.88
N LEU A 128 2.45 -13.53 9.77
CA LEU A 128 1.61 -14.30 10.69
C LEU A 128 2.13 -14.24 12.13
N ALA A 129 3.45 -14.33 12.32
CA ALA A 129 4.06 -14.26 13.65
C ALA A 129 3.82 -12.89 14.29
N LYS A 130 3.98 -11.81 13.53
CA LYS A 130 3.72 -10.43 13.99
C LYS A 130 2.25 -10.20 14.32
N GLU A 131 1.34 -10.58 13.43
CA GLU A 131 -0.12 -10.46 13.65
C GLU A 131 -0.55 -11.21 14.91
N ARG A 132 -0.10 -12.47 15.05
CA ARG A 132 -0.45 -13.30 16.20
C ARG A 132 0.12 -12.70 17.49
N LYS A 133 1.37 -12.24 17.48
CA LYS A 133 1.99 -11.62 18.65
C LYS A 133 1.23 -10.36 19.05
N ALA A 134 1.02 -9.44 18.12
CA ALA A 134 0.32 -8.18 18.40
C ALA A 134 -1.11 -8.43 18.91
N PHE A 135 -1.85 -9.36 18.30
CA PHE A 135 -3.17 -9.72 18.78
C PHE A 135 -3.16 -10.35 20.18
N PHE A 136 -2.23 -11.26 20.46
CA PHE A 136 -2.20 -11.98 21.74
C PHE A 136 -1.66 -11.10 22.88
N ASP A 137 -0.75 -10.19 22.60
CA ASP A 137 -0.25 -9.21 23.57
C ASP A 137 -1.34 -8.20 23.94
N ALA A 138 -2.11 -7.72 22.95
CA ALA A 138 -3.24 -6.81 23.17
C ALA A 138 -4.45 -7.48 23.81
N ASN A 139 -4.55 -8.81 23.73
CA ASN A 139 -5.68 -9.59 24.23
C ASN A 139 -5.13 -10.79 25.03
N PRO A 140 -4.72 -10.61 26.30
CA PRO A 140 -4.03 -11.65 27.06
C PRO A 140 -4.92 -12.86 27.38
N ASP A 141 -6.23 -12.64 27.52
CA ASP A 141 -7.19 -13.67 27.90
C ASP A 141 -7.48 -14.62 26.74
N GLN A 142 -7.36 -15.93 27.03
CA GLN A 142 -7.58 -16.97 26.03
C GLN A 142 -9.00 -16.98 25.51
N ASN A 143 -9.96 -16.89 26.43
CA ASN A 143 -11.37 -16.73 26.11
C ASN A 143 -11.97 -15.58 26.91
N ILE A 144 -12.97 -14.94 26.33
CA ILE A 144 -13.75 -13.89 26.97
C ILE A 144 -15.23 -14.22 26.91
N TRP A 145 -15.94 -13.91 27.99
CA TRP A 145 -17.38 -14.07 28.08
C TRP A 145 -18.08 -12.89 27.44
N VAL A 146 -19.10 -13.16 26.62
CA VAL A 146 -19.95 -12.14 26.01
C VAL A 146 -21.41 -12.51 26.23
N PRO A 147 -22.18 -11.71 26.99
CA PRO A 147 -23.60 -11.93 27.18
C PRO A 147 -24.38 -11.91 25.87
N ALA A 148 -25.55 -12.55 25.86
CA ALA A 148 -26.46 -12.52 24.71
C ALA A 148 -26.83 -11.08 24.34
N GLY A 149 -26.87 -10.79 23.04
CA GLY A 149 -27.21 -9.45 22.53
C GLY A 149 -26.11 -8.40 22.65
N GLN A 150 -24.99 -8.69 23.34
CA GLN A 150 -23.83 -7.82 23.31
C GLN A 150 -22.99 -8.04 22.04
N GLN A 151 -22.30 -6.99 21.62
CA GLN A 151 -21.47 -7.04 20.44
C GLN A 151 -20.28 -7.97 20.66
N ALA A 152 -20.00 -8.81 19.67
CA ALA A 152 -18.83 -9.66 19.68
C ALA A 152 -17.54 -8.82 19.81
N PRO A 153 -16.48 -9.38 20.39
CA PRO A 153 -15.23 -8.66 20.61
C PRO A 153 -14.69 -8.15 19.27
N LYS A 154 -14.25 -6.88 19.25
CA LYS A 154 -13.80 -6.27 18.00
C LYS A 154 -12.58 -7.02 17.47
N PRO A 155 -12.56 -7.39 16.17
CA PRO A 155 -11.40 -8.02 15.58
C PRO A 155 -10.23 -7.03 15.49
N TYR A 156 -9.02 -7.54 15.65
CA TYR A 156 -7.78 -6.77 15.55
C TYR A 156 -7.18 -6.87 14.15
N ILE A 157 -6.56 -5.79 13.70
CA ILE A 157 -5.72 -5.74 12.51
C ILE A 157 -4.46 -4.95 12.87
N SER A 158 -3.28 -5.48 12.57
CA SER A 158 -2.06 -4.72 12.81
C SER A 158 -1.96 -3.51 11.88
N GLY A 159 -1.24 -2.49 12.33
CA GLY A 159 -0.88 -1.33 11.52
C GLY A 159 -0.13 -1.71 10.24
N THR A 160 0.69 -2.77 10.29
CA THR A 160 1.40 -3.30 9.11
C THR A 160 0.43 -3.78 8.04
N ARG A 161 -0.55 -4.63 8.41
CA ARG A 161 -1.53 -5.16 7.47
C ARG A 161 -2.49 -4.08 6.99
N LEU A 162 -2.90 -3.19 7.88
CA LEU A 162 -3.72 -2.03 7.55
C LEU A 162 -3.02 -1.16 6.49
N ALA A 163 -1.73 -0.88 6.65
CA ALA A 163 -0.95 -0.13 5.67
C ALA A 163 -0.81 -0.85 4.32
N LYS A 164 -0.51 -2.16 4.33
CA LYS A 164 -0.41 -2.97 3.09
C LYS A 164 -1.73 -2.94 2.29
N VAL A 165 -2.85 -3.23 2.96
CA VAL A 165 -4.18 -3.21 2.32
C VAL A 165 -4.51 -1.81 1.78
N ALA A 166 -4.24 -0.78 2.57
CA ALA A 166 -4.52 0.59 2.16
C ALA A 166 -3.69 0.98 0.93
N TRP A 167 -2.40 0.63 0.92
CA TRP A 167 -1.51 0.91 -0.20
C TRP A 167 -1.90 0.17 -1.48
N ASP A 168 -2.36 -1.08 -1.38
CA ASP A 168 -2.91 -1.83 -2.51
C ASP A 168 -4.18 -1.17 -3.08
N ALA A 169 -4.93 -0.42 -2.26
CA ALA A 169 -6.13 0.31 -2.67
C ALA A 169 -5.85 1.73 -3.21
N VAL A 170 -4.67 2.30 -2.94
CA VAL A 170 -4.27 3.62 -3.42
C VAL A 170 -4.17 3.61 -4.94
N LYS A 171 -4.86 4.55 -5.59
CA LYS A 171 -4.77 4.77 -7.04
C LYS A 171 -3.95 6.02 -7.31
N ILE A 172 -2.79 5.84 -7.93
CA ILE A 172 -1.95 6.94 -8.39
C ILE A 172 -2.23 7.18 -9.89
N PRO A 173 -2.65 8.38 -10.31
CA PRO A 173 -2.90 8.67 -11.72
C PRO A 173 -1.62 8.53 -12.56
N ALA A 174 -1.79 8.22 -13.84
CA ALA A 174 -0.68 8.15 -14.78
C ALA A 174 -0.04 9.55 -14.96
N PRO A 175 1.28 9.62 -15.15
CA PRO A 175 1.96 10.89 -15.28
C PRO A 175 1.58 11.57 -16.60
N THR A 176 1.56 12.88 -16.60
CA THR A 176 1.32 13.73 -17.78
C THR A 176 2.43 14.76 -17.86
N VAL A 177 2.91 14.99 -19.08
CA VAL A 177 4.03 15.89 -19.33
C VAL A 177 3.70 16.83 -20.48
N GLU A 178 4.36 17.97 -20.47
CA GLU A 178 4.45 18.88 -21.62
C GLU A 178 5.89 18.96 -22.09
N THR A 179 6.05 19.38 -23.35
CA THR A 179 7.36 19.43 -24.00
C THR A 179 7.58 20.72 -24.78
N ASN A 180 8.84 21.09 -24.95
CA ASN A 180 9.28 22.20 -25.80
C ASN A 180 10.65 21.86 -26.40
N PRO A 181 10.95 22.13 -27.69
CA PRO A 181 10.16 22.91 -28.64
C PRO A 181 8.99 22.15 -29.26
N LYS A 182 8.01 22.92 -29.79
CA LYS A 182 6.91 22.43 -30.64
C LYS A 182 6.91 23.20 -31.96
N VAL A 183 7.67 22.69 -32.94
CA VAL A 183 7.92 23.35 -34.23
C VAL A 183 6.93 22.90 -35.29
N GLY A 184 6.44 23.85 -36.10
CA GLY A 184 5.53 23.57 -37.21
C GLY A 184 4.13 23.13 -36.78
N THR A 185 3.28 22.77 -37.74
CA THR A 185 1.88 22.41 -37.48
C THR A 185 1.70 21.10 -36.73
N GLN A 186 2.71 20.22 -36.76
CA GLN A 186 2.71 18.96 -36.02
C GLN A 186 3.27 19.10 -34.60
N GLY A 187 3.81 20.28 -34.23
CA GLY A 187 4.42 20.50 -32.91
C GLY A 187 5.65 19.61 -32.66
N ALA A 188 6.50 19.47 -33.68
CA ALA A 188 7.65 18.57 -33.64
C ALA A 188 8.78 19.10 -32.76
N THR A 189 9.49 18.20 -32.08
CA THR A 189 10.84 18.50 -31.61
C THR A 189 11.86 18.23 -32.72
N LEU A 190 13.11 18.64 -32.52
CA LEU A 190 14.16 18.59 -33.53
C LEU A 190 15.27 17.60 -33.18
N VAL A 191 15.75 16.87 -34.19
CA VAL A 191 16.94 16.01 -34.08
C VAL A 191 18.15 16.83 -33.63
N GLY A 192 18.92 16.30 -32.68
CA GLY A 192 20.13 16.93 -32.16
C GLY A 192 19.88 18.10 -31.20
N MET A 193 18.62 18.43 -30.91
CA MET A 193 18.26 19.45 -29.93
C MET A 193 17.65 18.84 -28.67
N ASP A 194 17.95 19.43 -27.52
CA ASP A 194 17.33 19.04 -26.27
C ASP A 194 15.85 19.43 -26.26
N THR A 195 14.99 18.43 -26.12
CA THR A 195 13.57 18.63 -25.85
C THR A 195 13.39 18.76 -24.36
N TRP A 196 13.00 19.94 -23.90
CA TRP A 196 12.61 20.22 -22.54
C TRP A 196 11.33 19.45 -22.19
N VAL A 197 11.29 18.77 -21.05
CA VAL A 197 10.12 18.02 -20.57
C VAL A 197 9.82 18.40 -19.12
N TRP A 198 8.55 18.60 -18.79
CA TRP A 198 8.12 18.83 -17.41
C TRP A 198 6.76 18.19 -17.13
N ALA A 199 6.57 17.78 -15.89
CA ALA A 199 5.32 17.22 -15.42
C ALA A 199 4.23 18.30 -15.30
N THR A 200 3.00 17.96 -15.63
CA THR A 200 1.84 18.83 -15.44
C THR A 200 1.05 18.47 -14.19
N GLY A 201 0.04 19.28 -13.85
CA GLY A 201 -0.74 19.23 -12.61
C GLY A 201 -1.47 17.92 -12.32
N ASN A 202 -1.48 16.95 -13.22
CA ASN A 202 -2.01 15.60 -12.94
C ASN A 202 -0.94 14.60 -12.48
N THR A 203 0.33 14.99 -12.40
CA THR A 203 1.44 14.10 -12.01
C THR A 203 1.77 14.28 -10.52
N PRO A 204 1.49 13.28 -9.67
CA PRO A 204 1.81 13.37 -8.25
C PRO A 204 3.32 13.36 -8.01
N THR A 205 3.80 14.22 -7.11
CA THR A 205 5.16 14.18 -6.56
C THR A 205 5.21 13.41 -5.25
N SER A 206 4.12 13.45 -4.49
CA SER A 206 3.92 12.68 -3.28
C SER A 206 2.47 12.22 -3.12
N VAL A 207 2.30 11.16 -2.34
CA VAL A 207 1.01 10.59 -1.96
C VAL A 207 1.01 10.38 -0.46
N THR A 208 -0.06 10.79 0.21
CA THR A 208 -0.33 10.45 1.60
C THR A 208 -1.61 9.63 1.65
N ALA A 209 -1.64 8.58 2.44
CA ALA A 209 -2.88 7.86 2.71
C ALA A 209 -3.01 7.56 4.20
N THR A 210 -4.22 7.62 4.72
CA THR A 210 -4.55 7.28 6.09
C THR A 210 -5.61 6.20 6.06
N ALA A 211 -5.33 5.09 6.72
CA ALA A 211 -6.25 3.97 6.84
C ALA A 211 -6.63 3.74 8.30
N THR A 212 -7.92 3.56 8.55
CA THR A 212 -8.43 3.39 9.92
C THR A 212 -9.32 2.15 10.02
N ALA A 213 -9.09 1.37 11.08
CA ALA A 213 -9.88 0.20 11.42
C ALA A 213 -9.96 0.06 12.95
N GLY A 214 -11.13 0.39 13.52
CA GLY A 214 -11.29 0.41 14.98
C GLY A 214 -10.37 1.44 15.62
N SER A 215 -9.51 1.01 16.54
CA SER A 215 -8.51 1.85 17.21
C SER A 215 -7.16 1.93 16.49
N THR A 216 -6.96 1.10 15.46
CA THR A 216 -5.71 1.09 14.68
C THR A 216 -5.83 2.06 13.53
N THR A 217 -4.86 2.97 13.40
CA THR A 217 -4.71 3.85 12.24
C THR A 217 -3.29 3.70 11.69
N ALA A 218 -3.18 3.62 10.38
CA ALA A 218 -1.91 3.60 9.65
C ALA A 218 -1.83 4.80 8.71
N THR A 219 -0.72 5.52 8.75
CA THR A 219 -0.41 6.63 7.85
C THR A 219 0.69 6.21 6.91
N ILE A 220 0.38 6.21 5.62
CA ILE A 220 1.29 5.92 4.52
C ILE A 220 1.76 7.24 3.90
N THR A 221 3.06 7.33 3.62
CA THR A 221 3.65 8.41 2.85
C THR A 221 4.46 7.80 1.72
N ALA A 222 4.24 8.29 0.51
CA ALA A 222 5.02 7.91 -0.65
C ALA A 222 5.53 9.16 -1.38
N GLY A 223 6.78 9.10 -1.83
CA GLY A 223 7.43 10.18 -2.56
C GLY A 223 8.13 9.65 -3.80
N SER A 224 8.30 10.52 -4.79
CA SER A 224 9.05 10.21 -6.01
C SER A 224 10.17 11.22 -6.23
N SER A 225 11.26 10.75 -6.85
CA SER A 225 12.42 11.57 -7.18
C SER A 225 12.30 12.31 -8.51
N GLY A 226 11.31 12.01 -9.35
CA GLY A 226 11.12 12.69 -10.64
C GLY A 226 10.69 11.81 -11.80
N LEU A 227 10.78 12.38 -13.00
CA LEU A 227 10.45 11.74 -14.26
C LEU A 227 11.56 10.78 -14.71
N GLN A 228 11.16 9.63 -15.23
CA GLN A 228 12.03 8.70 -15.95
C GLN A 228 11.50 8.58 -17.38
N LEU A 229 12.28 9.06 -18.34
CA LEU A 229 11.89 9.14 -19.75
C LEU A 229 12.64 8.11 -20.60
N SER A 230 11.96 7.55 -21.60
CA SER A 230 12.60 6.67 -22.58
C SER A 230 11.85 6.74 -23.92
N ALA A 231 12.59 6.81 -25.02
CA ALA A 231 12.05 6.75 -26.37
C ALA A 231 13.09 6.13 -27.32
N PRO A 232 12.66 5.56 -28.47
CA PRO A 232 13.56 5.17 -29.55
C PRO A 232 14.46 6.32 -30.01
N ASP A 233 15.70 6.01 -30.33
CA ASP A 233 16.74 6.94 -30.82
C ASP A 233 17.01 8.15 -29.92
N ALA A 234 16.69 8.05 -28.62
CA ALA A 234 16.74 9.16 -27.69
C ALA A 234 17.63 8.91 -26.47
N LYS A 235 18.12 9.99 -25.87
CA LYS A 235 18.79 10.00 -24.57
C LYS A 235 18.09 11.02 -23.67
N ALA A 236 17.62 10.57 -22.52
CA ALA A 236 16.98 11.43 -21.52
C ALA A 236 17.91 11.70 -20.33
N SER A 237 17.76 12.88 -19.74
CA SER A 237 18.42 13.29 -18.51
C SER A 237 17.44 14.09 -17.68
N CYS A 238 16.98 13.54 -16.55
CA CYS A 238 15.99 14.18 -15.69
C CYS A 238 16.39 14.12 -14.22
N THR A 239 16.33 15.29 -13.58
CA THR A 239 16.44 15.50 -12.14
C THR A 239 15.14 16.15 -11.69
N GLY A 240 14.35 15.46 -10.87
CA GLY A 240 13.03 15.94 -10.47
C GLY A 240 11.99 15.87 -11.59
N PHE A 241 10.98 16.74 -11.50
CA PHE A 241 9.78 16.70 -12.35
C PHE A 241 9.84 17.64 -13.57
N GLY A 242 11.00 18.24 -13.84
CA GLY A 242 11.12 19.31 -14.83
C GLY A 242 10.64 20.67 -14.30
N ILE A 243 10.87 21.71 -15.10
CA ILE A 243 10.35 23.07 -14.86
C ILE A 243 9.59 23.48 -16.11
N ALA A 244 8.41 24.06 -15.93
CA ALA A 244 7.59 24.52 -17.03
C ALA A 244 8.33 25.56 -17.88
N TRP A 245 8.37 25.31 -19.19
CA TRP A 245 9.02 26.21 -20.12
C TRP A 245 8.23 27.51 -20.28
N HIS A 246 8.94 28.63 -20.38
CA HIS A 246 8.40 29.87 -20.91
C HIS A 246 9.47 30.61 -21.73
N GLN A 247 9.03 31.54 -22.57
CA GLN A 247 9.93 32.35 -23.38
C GLN A 247 10.91 33.13 -22.50
N GLY A 248 12.18 33.21 -22.94
CA GLY A 248 13.25 33.92 -22.24
C GLY A 248 14.04 33.06 -21.25
N MET A 249 13.65 31.80 -21.01
CA MET A 249 14.46 30.89 -20.22
C MET A 249 15.78 30.50 -20.96
N PRO A 250 16.93 30.43 -20.24
CA PRO A 250 18.20 30.04 -20.85
C PRO A 250 18.19 28.62 -21.38
N GLU A 251 18.88 28.41 -22.51
CA GLU A 251 19.16 27.06 -23.01
C GLU A 251 19.94 26.24 -21.96
N GLY A 252 19.61 24.96 -21.80
CA GLY A 252 20.24 24.08 -20.82
C GLY A 252 19.83 24.30 -19.36
N SER A 253 18.95 25.26 -19.05
CA SER A 253 18.45 25.48 -17.67
C SER A 253 17.37 24.48 -17.22
N SER A 254 16.92 23.62 -18.14
CA SER A 254 16.03 22.52 -17.82
C SER A 254 16.68 21.49 -16.89
N PRO A 255 16.00 21.07 -15.81
CA PRO A 255 16.43 19.89 -15.06
C PRO A 255 15.94 18.58 -15.69
N CYS A 256 15.14 18.59 -16.77
CA CYS A 256 14.67 17.39 -17.46
C CYS A 256 14.58 17.60 -18.99
N THR A 257 15.46 16.92 -19.73
CA THR A 257 15.51 16.96 -21.19
C THR A 257 15.55 15.58 -21.82
N ILE A 258 15.16 15.49 -23.08
CA ILE A 258 15.35 14.33 -23.95
C ILE A 258 15.82 14.77 -25.34
N SER A 259 16.91 14.18 -25.82
CA SER A 259 17.51 14.50 -27.12
C SER A 259 17.39 13.31 -28.06
N PHE A 260 17.04 13.56 -29.32
CA PHE A 260 16.83 12.54 -30.35
C PHE A 260 17.94 12.58 -31.40
N ASN A 261 18.48 11.42 -31.77
CA ASN A 261 19.55 11.30 -32.76
C ASN A 261 19.03 11.04 -34.19
N ARG A 262 17.74 10.78 -34.36
CA ARG A 262 17.13 10.45 -35.65
C ARG A 262 15.70 10.96 -35.75
N SER A 263 15.31 11.36 -36.96
CA SER A 263 13.93 11.73 -37.27
C SER A 263 12.97 10.55 -37.07
N SER A 264 11.78 10.86 -36.58
CA SER A 264 10.69 9.90 -36.40
C SER A 264 10.03 9.43 -37.70
N ALA A 265 10.45 9.95 -38.86
CA ALA A 265 9.93 9.56 -40.17
C ALA A 265 10.01 8.04 -40.41
N HIS A 266 11.08 7.39 -39.94
CA HIS A 266 11.25 5.94 -40.07
C HIS A 266 10.34 5.12 -39.15
N LEU A 267 9.65 5.76 -38.20
CA LEU A 267 8.66 5.19 -37.28
C LEU A 267 7.22 5.58 -37.66
N GLY A 268 7.01 6.12 -38.87
CA GLY A 268 5.68 6.56 -39.32
C GLY A 268 5.32 7.99 -38.88
N GLY A 269 6.31 8.81 -38.50
CA GLY A 269 6.13 10.26 -38.26
C GLY A 269 6.02 10.66 -36.79
N SER A 270 6.09 9.72 -35.85
CA SER A 270 6.18 10.02 -34.41
C SER A 270 6.95 8.93 -33.66
N THR A 271 7.63 9.30 -32.58
CA THR A 271 8.32 8.38 -31.67
C THR A 271 7.53 8.25 -30.36
N PRO A 272 7.33 7.03 -29.83
CA PRO A 272 6.66 6.84 -28.55
C PRO A 272 7.60 7.23 -27.39
N LEU A 273 7.26 8.30 -26.69
CA LEU A 273 7.91 8.70 -25.44
C LEU A 273 7.19 8.03 -24.27
N THR A 274 7.90 7.13 -23.59
CA THR A 274 7.46 6.52 -22.34
C THR A 274 7.86 7.39 -21.15
N ILE A 275 6.89 7.70 -20.30
CA ILE A 275 7.08 8.47 -19.07
C ILE A 275 6.78 7.56 -17.89
N LYS A 276 7.72 7.45 -16.95
CA LYS A 276 7.56 6.69 -15.71
C LYS A 276 7.79 7.58 -14.49
N VAL A 277 7.03 7.32 -13.43
CA VAL A 277 7.24 7.90 -12.10
C VAL A 277 7.16 6.79 -11.07
N ALA A 278 8.23 6.59 -10.32
CA ALA A 278 8.32 5.57 -9.28
C ALA A 278 8.16 6.22 -7.90
N TYR A 279 7.26 5.66 -7.08
CA TYR A 279 6.93 6.13 -5.73
C TYR A 279 7.45 5.13 -4.69
N SER A 280 8.36 5.59 -3.85
CA SER A 280 8.84 4.85 -2.69
C SER A 280 7.95 5.16 -1.51
N ALA A 281 7.38 4.13 -0.88
CA ALA A 281 6.38 4.26 0.17
C ALA A 281 6.85 3.72 1.51
N SER A 282 6.46 4.39 2.58
CA SER A 282 6.65 3.98 3.97
C SER A 282 5.38 4.26 4.77
N TYR A 283 5.28 3.66 5.96
CA TYR A 283 4.15 3.87 6.85
C TYR A 283 4.56 3.92 8.31
N THR A 284 3.71 4.56 9.11
CA THR A 284 3.68 4.49 10.58
C THR A 284 2.27 4.16 11.03
N ALA A 285 2.12 3.55 12.22
CA ALA A 285 0.82 3.19 12.75
C ALA A 285 0.70 3.44 14.25
N THR A 286 -0.53 3.58 14.73
CA THR A 286 -0.84 3.89 16.14
C THR A 286 -0.50 2.76 17.11
N ASP A 287 -0.29 1.54 16.61
CA ASP A 287 0.20 0.40 17.39
C ASP A 287 1.74 0.35 17.51
N GLY A 288 2.42 1.40 17.05
CA GLY A 288 3.89 1.52 17.09
C GLY A 288 4.61 0.84 15.92
N ASN A 289 3.90 0.14 15.04
CA ASN A 289 4.52 -0.46 13.85
C ASN A 289 4.86 0.59 12.80
N SER A 290 5.96 0.36 12.08
CA SER A 290 6.37 1.16 10.93
C SER A 290 7.19 0.32 9.94
N GLY A 291 7.37 0.81 8.72
CA GLY A 291 8.18 0.13 7.71
C GLY A 291 8.03 0.70 6.31
N THR A 292 8.59 -0.01 5.34
CA THR A 292 8.46 0.30 3.91
C THR A 292 7.38 -0.55 3.26
N LEU A 293 6.84 -0.06 2.15
CA LEU A 293 5.84 -0.73 1.31
C LEU A 293 6.40 -0.92 -0.11
N PRO A 294 5.84 -1.86 -0.90
CA PRO A 294 6.24 -2.05 -2.29
C PRO A 294 6.13 -0.74 -3.08
N ALA A 295 7.14 -0.42 -3.87
CA ALA A 295 7.12 0.77 -4.70
C ALA A 295 6.07 0.63 -5.81
N ILE A 296 5.33 1.71 -6.10
CA ILE A 296 4.40 1.78 -7.22
C ILE A 296 5.07 2.57 -8.34
N THR A 297 5.04 2.05 -9.57
CA THR A 297 5.46 2.80 -10.76
C THR A 297 4.25 3.08 -11.64
N THR A 298 4.00 4.34 -11.91
CA THR A 298 2.98 4.76 -12.90
C THR A 298 3.66 5.02 -14.23
N THR A 299 2.96 4.73 -15.33
CA THR A 299 3.50 4.86 -16.69
C THR A 299 2.46 5.51 -17.59
N SER A 300 2.91 6.37 -18.50
CA SER A 300 2.13 6.83 -19.65
C SER A 300 3.01 6.88 -20.89
N THR A 301 2.38 7.02 -22.05
CA THR A 301 3.07 7.17 -23.33
C THR A 301 2.43 8.28 -24.13
N ILE A 302 3.24 9.17 -24.68
CA ILE A 302 2.82 10.17 -25.67
C ILE A 302 3.60 9.97 -26.97
N ASN A 303 3.00 10.28 -28.10
CA ASN A 303 3.67 10.23 -29.39
C ASN A 303 4.22 11.61 -29.73
N LEU A 304 5.53 11.71 -29.89
CA LEU A 304 6.21 12.96 -30.24
C LEU A 304 6.69 12.93 -31.68
N PRO A 305 6.28 13.88 -32.53
CA PRO A 305 6.92 14.06 -33.82
C PRO A 305 8.34 14.59 -33.61
N VAL A 306 9.31 13.94 -34.24
CA VAL A 306 10.72 14.36 -34.28
C VAL A 306 11.07 14.66 -35.72
N ALA A 307 11.38 15.91 -36.01
CA ALA A 307 11.76 16.40 -37.33
C ALA A 307 13.27 16.63 -37.42
N GLU A 308 13.81 16.47 -38.62
CA GLU A 308 15.19 16.84 -38.94
C GLU A 308 15.16 18.09 -39.80
N VAL A 309 15.95 19.10 -39.44
CA VAL A 309 16.08 20.33 -40.24
C VAL A 309 17.27 20.16 -41.17
N GLN A 310 17.01 20.29 -42.47
CA GLN A 310 18.04 20.32 -43.49
C GLN A 310 18.08 21.71 -44.12
N THR A 311 19.27 22.29 -44.21
CA THR A 311 19.49 23.56 -44.90
C THR A 311 19.82 23.30 -46.36
N LEU A 312 19.05 23.89 -47.27
CA LEU A 312 19.33 23.86 -48.71
C LEU A 312 20.07 25.15 -49.09
N THR A 313 21.35 25.03 -49.45
CA THR A 313 22.11 26.15 -50.00
C THR A 313 21.91 26.20 -51.51
N THR A 314 21.01 27.04 -51.99
CA THR A 314 20.85 27.29 -53.43
C THR A 314 21.84 28.36 -53.88
N ASN A 315 22.86 27.99 -54.65
CA ASN A 315 23.70 28.96 -55.33
C ASN A 315 22.88 29.64 -56.43
N ALA A 316 22.47 30.90 -56.20
CA ALA A 316 21.92 31.74 -57.26
C ALA A 316 23.05 32.13 -58.22
N ASN A 317 23.39 31.22 -59.14
CA ASN A 317 23.99 31.46 -60.47
C ASN A 317 24.32 30.12 -61.14
N ASN A 318 23.41 29.59 -61.97
CA ASN A 318 23.57 29.56 -63.43
C ASN A 318 22.39 28.77 -64.06
N PRO A 319 21.58 29.37 -64.97
CA PRO A 319 20.68 28.58 -65.80
C PRO A 319 21.51 27.82 -66.81
N ARG A 320 21.47 26.48 -66.79
CA ARG A 320 21.81 25.73 -68.01
C ARG A 320 20.52 25.26 -68.66
N GLN A 321 20.18 25.96 -69.73
CA GLN A 321 19.42 25.40 -70.83
C GLN A 321 20.19 24.21 -71.39
N ASN A 322 19.53 23.04 -71.37
CA ASN A 322 19.45 22.00 -72.41
C ASN A 322 19.19 20.65 -71.75
#